data_AF-A0A0B8QM81-F1
#
_entry.id   AF-A0A0B8QM81-F1
#
_cell.length_a   1.000
_cell.length_b   1.000
_cell.length_c   1.000
_cell.angle_alpha   90.00
_cell.angle_beta   90.00
_cell.angle_gamma   90.00
#
_symmetry.space_group_name_H-M   'P 1'
#
loop_
_entity.id
_entity.type
_entity.pdbx_description
1 polymer ?
#
loop_
_entity_poly.entity_id
_entity_poly.type
_entity_poly.pdbx_seq_one_letter_code
_entity_poly.pdbx_strand_id
1 'polypeptide(L)'
;MQIHRALFYYQPSQYQEINLLDSFASSDVEIEGLNDLIQAFANSDLIELQEEHDTLLAGIGDMEAPPWGSVYLDREEVIFGESTLVFRTFLRECNLDFNTPQNEPEDQVGLMLMVLGILLEQGRIDRATTLLDKHLNTWFDQFIKRFNQHAQNPSYQALGHFSQDLVTTINQAVQAE
;
A
#
# COMPACT_ATOMS: atom_id res chain seq x y z
N MET A 1 5.91 -1.47 9.89
CA MET A 1 5.12 -1.39 8.63
C MET A 1 5.54 -0.28 7.62
N GLN A 2 6.76 0.25 7.71
CA GLN A 2 7.34 1.15 6.70
C GLN A 2 7.55 0.48 5.31
N ILE A 3 7.58 -0.86 5.30
CA ILE A 3 7.93 -1.71 4.17
C ILE A 3 6.85 -1.74 3.07
N HIS A 4 5.58 -1.80 3.45
CA HIS A 4 4.47 -1.88 2.50
C HIS A 4 4.24 -0.57 1.76
N ARG A 5 4.40 0.55 2.48
CA ARG A 5 4.46 1.86 1.82
C ARG A 5 5.52 1.81 0.74
N ALA A 6 6.72 1.40 1.10
CA ALA A 6 7.84 1.54 0.20
C ALA A 6 7.70 0.75 -1.10
N LEU A 7 7.14 -0.47 -1.06
CA LEU A 7 6.98 -1.29 -2.27
C LEU A 7 5.82 -0.85 -3.17
N PHE A 8 4.80 -0.14 -2.64
CA PHE A 8 3.72 0.45 -3.44
C PHE A 8 3.92 1.94 -3.78
N TYR A 9 4.95 2.57 -3.23
CA TYR A 9 5.10 4.04 -3.25
C TYR A 9 6.45 4.49 -3.81
N TYR A 10 7.55 3.82 -3.47
CA TYR A 10 8.85 4.17 -4.02
C TYR A 10 9.10 3.40 -5.31
N GLN A 11 9.65 4.11 -6.28
CA GLN A 11 10.08 3.51 -7.52
C GLN A 11 11.27 2.57 -7.24
N PRO A 12 11.41 1.47 -8.00
CA PRO A 12 12.57 0.58 -7.90
C PRO A 12 13.92 1.30 -8.00
N SER A 13 13.99 2.35 -8.83
CA SER A 13 15.17 3.23 -8.93
C SER A 13 15.57 3.92 -7.61
N GLN A 14 14.64 4.10 -6.67
CA GLN A 14 14.85 4.76 -5.38
C GLN A 14 15.24 3.79 -4.26
N TYR A 15 15.18 2.47 -4.48
CA TYR A 15 15.40 1.47 -3.43
C TYR A 15 16.79 1.57 -2.79
N GLN A 16 17.81 1.89 -3.58
CA GLN A 16 19.18 2.07 -3.07
C GLN A 16 19.33 3.35 -2.24
N GLU A 17 18.70 4.45 -2.67
CA GLU A 17 18.84 5.77 -2.01
C GLU A 17 18.19 5.81 -0.63
N ILE A 18 17.07 5.09 -0.46
CA ILE A 18 16.34 5.03 0.82
C ILE A 18 16.78 3.85 1.70
N ASN A 19 17.83 3.15 1.28
CA ASN A 19 18.34 1.92 1.88
C ASN A 19 17.25 0.88 2.18
N LEU A 20 16.34 0.71 1.22
CA LEU A 20 15.08 0.01 1.46
C LEU A 20 15.33 -1.45 1.84
N LEU A 21 16.18 -2.12 1.07
CA LEU A 21 16.48 -3.55 1.21
C LEU A 21 17.22 -3.88 2.52
N ASP A 22 18.09 -3.00 3.01
CA ASP A 22 18.78 -3.19 4.29
C ASP A 22 17.84 -2.93 5.49
N SER A 23 16.91 -1.97 5.34
CA SER A 23 15.87 -1.72 6.35
C SER A 23 14.94 -2.93 6.51
N PHE A 24 14.80 -3.73 5.45
CA PHE A 24 14.03 -4.98 5.45
C PHE A 24 14.75 -6.12 6.17
N ALA A 25 16.07 -6.24 5.98
CA ALA A 25 16.89 -7.28 6.61
C ALA A 25 17.09 -7.11 8.12
N SER A 26 16.79 -5.93 8.67
CA SER A 26 17.03 -5.56 10.08
C SER A 26 15.75 -5.46 10.93
N SER A 27 14.59 -5.75 10.35
CA SER A 27 13.29 -5.74 11.05
C SER A 27 13.09 -7.04 11.84
N ASP A 28 12.94 -6.96 13.17
CA ASP A 28 12.61 -8.08 14.08
C ASP A 28 11.17 -8.63 13.92
N VAL A 29 10.41 -8.15 12.92
CA VAL A 29 9.04 -8.61 12.69
C VAL A 29 9.06 -9.83 11.76
N GLU A 30 8.81 -11.02 12.32
CA GLU A 30 8.53 -12.24 11.56
C GLU A 30 7.13 -12.16 10.92
N ILE A 31 7.01 -11.41 9.82
CA ILE A 31 5.82 -11.48 8.96
C ILE A 31 6.05 -12.63 7.97
N GLU A 32 5.20 -13.65 8.01
CA GLU A 32 5.24 -14.78 7.08
C GLU A 32 5.18 -14.26 5.63
N GLY A 33 6.08 -14.75 4.76
CA GLY A 33 6.16 -14.34 3.35
C GLY A 33 6.88 -13.02 3.08
N LEU A 34 7.18 -12.20 4.10
CA LEU A 34 7.88 -10.92 3.90
C LEU A 34 9.31 -11.10 3.38
N ASN A 35 10.06 -12.05 3.94
CA ASN A 35 11.41 -12.36 3.48
C ASN A 35 11.43 -12.85 2.04
N ASP A 36 10.47 -13.67 1.65
CA ASP A 36 10.36 -14.17 0.28
C ASP A 36 10.05 -13.03 -0.69
N LEU A 37 9.17 -12.10 -0.30
CA LEU A 37 8.89 -10.89 -1.07
C LEU A 37 10.14 -10.01 -1.25
N ILE A 38 10.89 -9.79 -0.17
CA ILE A 38 12.13 -9.00 -0.22
C ILE A 38 13.14 -9.65 -1.17
N GLN A 39 13.31 -10.98 -1.07
CA GLN A 39 14.21 -11.72 -1.95
C GLN A 39 13.73 -11.72 -3.40
N ALA A 40 12.42 -11.73 -3.67
CA ALA A 40 11.90 -11.60 -5.03
C ALA A 40 12.35 -10.28 -5.66
N PHE A 41 12.12 -9.15 -4.99
CA PHE A 41 12.55 -7.84 -5.49
C PHE A 41 14.07 -7.69 -5.58
N ALA A 42 14.82 -8.21 -4.60
CA ALA A 42 16.28 -8.12 -4.58
C ALA A 42 16.95 -8.91 -5.72
N ASN A 43 16.31 -9.98 -6.20
CA ASN A 43 16.83 -10.85 -7.26
C ASN A 43 16.26 -10.54 -8.65
N SER A 44 15.35 -9.57 -8.76
CA SER A 44 14.80 -9.12 -10.05
C SER A 44 15.69 -8.10 -10.75
N ASP A 45 15.54 -8.01 -12.07
CA ASP A 45 16.15 -6.95 -12.86
C ASP A 45 15.48 -5.60 -12.57
N LEU A 46 16.28 -4.56 -12.29
CA LEU A 46 15.77 -3.24 -11.92
C LEU A 46 15.04 -2.53 -13.06
N ILE A 47 15.41 -2.79 -14.32
CA ILE A 47 14.74 -2.20 -15.48
C ILE A 47 13.35 -2.82 -15.62
N GLU A 48 13.26 -4.16 -15.55
CA GLU A 48 11.97 -4.86 -15.58
C GLU A 48 11.05 -4.42 -14.44
N LEU A 49 11.60 -4.25 -13.23
CA LEU A 49 10.82 -3.74 -12.09
C LEU A 49 10.34 -2.32 -12.34
N GLN A 50 11.19 -1.44 -12.87
CA GLN A 50 10.83 -0.04 -13.13
C GLN A 50 9.73 0.07 -14.21
N GLU A 51 9.84 -0.69 -15.29
CA GLU A 51 8.82 -0.71 -16.36
C GLU A 51 7.45 -1.16 -15.84
N GLU A 52 7.42 -2.19 -14.99
CA GLU A 52 6.17 -2.65 -14.39
C GLU A 52 5.63 -1.69 -13.33
N HIS A 53 6.51 -1.10 -12.50
CA HIS A 53 6.13 -0.03 -11.58
C HIS A 53 5.43 1.11 -12.32
N ASP A 54 6.01 1.56 -13.43
CA ASP A 54 5.52 2.71 -14.17
C ASP A 54 4.13 2.46 -14.77
N THR A 55 3.90 1.22 -15.18
CA THR A 55 2.62 0.75 -15.72
C THR A 55 1.57 0.58 -14.63
N LEU A 56 1.90 -0.09 -13.52
CA LEU A 56 0.92 -0.44 -12.48
C LEU A 56 0.64 0.70 -11.50
N LEU A 57 1.64 1.54 -11.20
CA LEU A 57 1.62 2.46 -10.05
C LEU A 57 1.93 3.91 -10.41
N ALA A 58 2.69 4.20 -11.48
CA ALA A 58 3.02 5.58 -11.86
C ALA A 58 2.08 6.19 -12.91
N GLY A 59 1.24 5.39 -13.56
CA GLY A 59 0.18 5.88 -14.44
C GLY A 59 0.66 6.29 -15.83
N ILE A 60 1.70 5.63 -16.33
CA ILE A 60 2.08 5.78 -17.75
C ILE A 60 1.08 4.99 -18.60
N GLY A 61 0.06 5.68 -19.13
CA GLY A 61 -0.99 5.10 -19.96
C GLY A 61 -2.27 4.77 -19.19
N ASP A 62 -3.06 3.82 -19.71
CA ASP A 62 -4.28 3.35 -19.03
C ASP A 62 -3.87 2.46 -17.85
N MET A 63 -4.25 2.90 -16.65
CA MET A 63 -3.88 2.22 -15.41
C MET A 63 -4.99 1.24 -15.02
N GLU A 64 -4.71 -0.06 -15.13
CA GLU A 64 -5.70 -1.13 -14.93
C GLU A 64 -6.11 -1.30 -13.45
N ALA A 65 -5.20 -0.98 -12.53
CA ALA A 65 -5.43 -1.05 -11.08
C ALA A 65 -4.96 0.22 -10.38
N PRO A 66 -5.68 1.35 -10.52
CA PRO A 66 -5.24 2.61 -9.94
C PRO A 66 -5.08 2.53 -8.42
N PRO A 67 -3.92 2.87 -7.83
CA PRO A 67 -3.66 2.61 -6.42
C PRO A 67 -4.34 3.62 -5.47
N TRP A 68 -5.41 4.29 -5.88
CA TRP A 68 -6.11 5.34 -5.11
C TRP A 68 -7.56 4.97 -4.85
N GLY A 69 -7.99 5.06 -3.59
CA GLY A 69 -9.35 4.69 -3.20
C GLY A 69 -10.45 5.47 -3.92
N SER A 70 -10.25 6.78 -4.13
CA SER A 70 -11.20 7.65 -4.85
C SER A 70 -11.55 7.18 -6.26
N VAL A 71 -10.62 6.53 -6.97
CA VAL A 71 -10.89 5.99 -8.31
C VAL A 71 -11.94 4.87 -8.28
N TYR A 72 -12.06 4.13 -7.18
CA TYR A 72 -13.04 3.06 -7.03
C TYR A 72 -14.34 3.51 -6.36
N LEU A 73 -14.28 4.54 -5.53
CA LEU A 73 -15.40 4.95 -4.67
C LEU A 73 -16.21 6.12 -5.24
N ASP A 74 -15.54 7.05 -5.91
CA ASP A 74 -16.18 8.26 -6.40
C ASP A 74 -16.76 8.05 -7.79
N ARG A 75 -17.97 8.59 -8.02
CA ARG A 75 -18.72 8.38 -9.27
C ARG A 75 -18.01 8.88 -10.53
N GLU A 76 -17.07 9.80 -10.36
CA GLU A 76 -16.32 10.41 -11.45
C GLU A 76 -15.01 9.64 -11.75
N GLU A 77 -14.69 8.60 -10.98
CA GLU A 77 -13.44 7.81 -11.08
C GLU A 77 -12.18 8.70 -11.06
N VAL A 78 -12.24 9.79 -10.30
CA VAL A 78 -11.18 10.81 -10.22
C VAL A 78 -10.29 10.61 -8.99
N ILE A 79 -9.02 10.95 -9.15
CA ILE A 79 -8.09 11.11 -8.03
C ILE A 79 -8.47 12.40 -7.27
N PHE A 80 -8.36 12.41 -5.93
CA PHE A 80 -8.79 13.52 -5.05
C PHE A 80 -10.30 13.74 -4.97
N GLY A 81 -11.11 12.69 -5.09
CA GLY A 81 -12.54 12.83 -4.92
C GLY A 81 -12.99 12.90 -3.45
N GLU A 82 -14.28 12.71 -3.22
CA GLU A 82 -14.91 12.90 -1.91
C GLU A 82 -14.35 11.93 -0.86
N SER A 83 -14.06 10.68 -1.26
CA SER A 83 -13.49 9.69 -0.34
C SER A 83 -12.11 10.08 0.17
N THR A 84 -11.29 10.78 -0.64
CA THR A 84 -9.97 11.29 -0.21
C THR A 84 -10.12 12.36 0.88
N LEU A 85 -11.11 13.27 0.75
CA LEU A 85 -11.38 14.31 1.76
C LEU A 85 -11.90 13.72 3.08
N VAL A 86 -12.76 12.70 2.98
CA VAL A 86 -13.25 11.95 4.14
C VAL A 86 -12.09 11.24 4.84
N PHE A 87 -11.19 10.59 4.08
CA PHE A 87 -10.00 9.96 4.64
C PHE A 87 -9.04 10.97 5.29
N ARG A 88 -8.80 12.12 4.66
CA ARG A 88 -8.01 13.22 5.25
C ARG A 88 -8.56 13.69 6.59
N THR A 89 -9.89 13.74 6.73
CA THR A 89 -10.53 14.11 8.01
C THR A 89 -10.24 13.06 9.07
N PHE A 90 -10.40 11.77 8.75
CA PHE A 90 -10.04 10.67 9.64
C PHE A 90 -8.56 10.70 10.07
N LEU A 91 -7.63 11.01 9.16
CA LEU A 91 -6.22 11.15 9.49
C LEU A 91 -5.96 12.26 10.52
N ARG A 92 -6.62 13.40 10.37
CA ARG A 92 -6.56 14.50 11.35
C ARG A 92 -7.11 14.08 12.71
N GLU A 93 -8.21 13.33 12.75
CA GLU A 93 -8.73 12.77 14.01
C GLU A 93 -7.75 11.80 14.68
N CYS A 94 -6.94 11.11 13.87
CA CYS A 94 -5.86 10.26 14.35
C CYS A 94 -4.57 11.04 14.71
N ASN A 95 -4.56 12.38 14.61
CA ASN A 95 -3.37 13.22 14.76
C ASN A 95 -2.22 12.80 13.82
N LEU A 96 -2.55 12.35 12.61
CA LEU A 96 -1.60 12.04 11.55
C LEU A 96 -1.75 13.09 10.46
N ASP A 97 -0.71 13.90 10.28
CA ASP A 97 -0.66 14.91 9.22
C ASP A 97 0.50 14.57 8.28
N PHE A 98 0.19 14.39 7.00
CA PHE A 98 1.17 14.03 5.97
C PHE A 98 1.44 15.23 5.08
N ASN A 99 2.64 15.81 5.22
CA ASN A 99 3.18 16.68 4.18
C ASN A 99 3.88 15.80 3.15
N THR A 100 3.13 15.30 2.16
CA THR A 100 3.74 14.60 1.02
C THR A 100 4.45 15.63 0.12
N PRO A 101 5.67 15.36 -0.38
CA PRO A 101 6.44 16.36 -1.13
C PRO A 101 5.78 16.82 -2.45
N GLN A 102 4.82 16.05 -2.98
CA GLN A 102 4.13 16.32 -4.24
C GLN A 102 2.62 16.64 -4.12
N ASN A 103 2.06 16.87 -2.91
CA ASN A 103 0.60 16.85 -2.71
C ASN A 103 0.01 15.58 -3.35
N GLU A 104 0.54 14.42 -3.01
CA GLU A 104 -0.08 13.15 -3.40
C GLU A 104 -1.30 12.88 -2.53
N PRO A 105 -2.36 12.29 -3.10
CA PRO A 105 -3.59 12.01 -2.39
C PRO A 105 -3.34 10.96 -1.30
N GLU A 106 -3.91 11.21 -0.13
CA GLU A 106 -3.64 10.40 1.05
C GLU A 106 -4.24 8.99 0.96
N ASP A 107 -5.23 8.78 0.07
CA ASP A 107 -5.90 7.50 -0.18
C ASP A 107 -5.14 6.56 -1.12
N GLN A 108 -3.85 6.82 -1.36
CA GLN A 108 -2.97 5.89 -2.04
C GLN A 108 -2.73 4.64 -1.16
N VAL A 109 -2.82 3.45 -1.75
CA VAL A 109 -2.82 2.17 -1.01
C VAL A 109 -1.59 2.00 -0.09
N GLY A 110 -0.40 2.34 -0.58
CA GLY A 110 0.84 2.29 0.18
C GLY A 110 0.84 3.24 1.38
N LEU A 111 0.29 4.44 1.23
CA LEU A 111 0.10 5.39 2.34
C LEU A 111 -0.92 4.87 3.36
N MET A 112 -2.04 4.31 2.91
CA MET A 112 -3.05 3.74 3.81
C MET A 112 -2.51 2.55 4.61
N LEU A 113 -1.74 1.66 3.96
CA LEU A 113 -1.06 0.55 4.64
C LEU A 113 0.00 1.04 5.63
N MET A 114 0.70 2.15 5.33
CA MET A 114 1.59 2.78 6.33
C MET A 114 0.82 3.24 7.57
N VAL A 115 -0.29 3.96 7.36
CA VAL A 115 -1.13 4.50 8.43
C VAL A 115 -1.65 3.37 9.31
N LEU A 116 -2.17 2.30 8.71
CA LEU A 116 -2.61 1.11 9.44
C LEU A 116 -1.53 0.62 10.40
N GLY A 117 -0.27 0.65 9.96
CA GLY A 117 0.84 0.17 10.77
C GLY A 117 1.24 1.08 11.89
N ILE A 118 1.23 2.38 11.65
CA ILE A 118 1.42 3.36 12.71
C ILE A 118 0.34 3.18 13.78
N LEU A 119 -0.91 2.92 13.40
CA LEU A 119 -2.01 2.70 14.35
C LEU A 119 -1.80 1.42 15.17
N LEU A 120 -1.44 0.30 14.51
CA LEU A 120 -1.18 -0.98 15.17
C LEU A 120 0.05 -0.92 16.10
N GLU A 121 1.16 -0.33 15.65
CA GLU A 121 2.39 -0.16 16.44
C GLU A 121 2.15 0.70 17.70
N GLN A 122 1.17 1.61 17.65
CA GLN A 122 0.77 2.46 18.78
C GLN A 122 -0.34 1.84 19.65
N GLY A 123 -0.80 0.63 19.35
CA GLY A 123 -1.90 -0.04 20.06
C GLY A 123 -3.26 0.65 19.89
N ARG A 124 -3.45 1.45 18.84
CA ARG A 124 -4.69 2.18 18.55
C ARG A 124 -5.65 1.32 17.73
N ILE A 125 -6.07 0.20 18.31
CA ILE A 125 -6.84 -0.85 17.63
C ILE A 125 -8.21 -0.33 17.16
N ASP A 126 -8.88 0.52 17.96
CA ASP A 126 -10.13 1.19 17.57
C ASP A 126 -10.01 1.98 16.26
N ARG A 127 -8.88 2.68 16.09
CA ARG A 127 -8.59 3.46 14.88
C ARG A 127 -8.14 2.58 13.73
N ALA A 128 -7.37 1.52 13.99
CA ALA A 128 -7.00 0.53 12.98
C ALA A 128 -8.25 -0.14 12.38
N THR A 129 -9.19 -0.59 13.23
CA THR A 129 -10.48 -1.16 12.80
C THR A 129 -11.29 -0.14 12.00
N THR A 130 -11.34 1.11 12.45
CA THR A 130 -12.02 2.18 11.68
C THR A 130 -11.39 2.41 10.31
N LEU A 131 -10.06 2.44 10.23
CA LEU A 131 -9.33 2.56 8.95
C LEU A 131 -9.72 1.43 8.00
N LEU A 132 -9.68 0.19 8.47
CA LEU A 132 -10.01 -0.98 7.67
C LEU A 132 -11.46 -0.94 7.20
N ASP A 133 -12.41 -0.80 8.12
CA ASP A 133 -13.84 -0.91 7.82
C ASP A 133 -14.40 0.24 6.99
N LYS A 134 -13.93 1.48 7.24
CA LYS A 134 -14.53 2.69 6.65
C LYS A 134 -13.76 3.24 5.48
N HIS A 135 -12.49 2.86 5.33
CA HIS A 135 -11.63 3.46 4.31
C HIS A 135 -10.98 2.39 3.42
N LEU A 136 -10.20 1.44 3.96
CA LEU A 136 -9.41 0.54 3.13
C LEU A 136 -10.24 -0.58 2.47
N ASN A 137 -10.96 -1.38 3.26
CA ASN A 137 -11.70 -2.56 2.76
C ASN A 137 -12.85 -2.18 1.81
N THR A 138 -13.24 -0.90 1.77
CA THR A 138 -14.29 -0.42 0.87
C THR A 138 -13.92 -0.50 -0.61
N TRP A 139 -12.62 -0.60 -0.92
CA TRP A 139 -12.11 -0.68 -2.30
C TRP A 139 -10.92 -1.62 -2.49
N PHE A 140 -10.19 -1.96 -1.42
CA PHE A 140 -8.95 -2.74 -1.49
C PHE A 140 -9.12 -4.09 -2.19
N ASP A 141 -10.21 -4.82 -1.94
CA ASP A 141 -10.47 -6.12 -2.59
C ASP A 141 -10.56 -6.00 -4.12
N GLN A 142 -11.17 -4.92 -4.60
CA GLN A 142 -11.28 -4.65 -6.03
C GLN A 142 -9.93 -4.24 -6.61
N PHE A 143 -9.20 -3.36 -5.92
CA PHE A 143 -7.85 -2.96 -6.29
C PHE A 143 -6.92 -4.17 -6.39
N ILE A 144 -6.79 -4.96 -5.32
CA ILE A 144 -5.80 -6.05 -5.25
C ILE A 144 -6.11 -7.16 -6.25
N LYS A 145 -7.40 -7.42 -6.52
CA LYS A 145 -7.82 -8.32 -7.59
C LYS A 145 -7.38 -7.84 -8.96
N ARG A 146 -7.60 -6.55 -9.29
CA ARG A 146 -7.16 -5.99 -10.58
C ARG A 146 -5.65 -5.95 -10.69
N PHE A 147 -4.96 -5.60 -9.60
CA PHE A 147 -3.51 -5.58 -9.52
C PHE A 147 -2.92 -6.96 -9.81
N ASN A 148 -3.38 -8.00 -9.10
CA ASN A 148 -2.93 -9.38 -9.33
C ASN A 148 -3.26 -9.93 -10.72
N GLN A 149 -4.33 -9.43 -11.36
CA GLN A 149 -4.69 -9.82 -12.73
C GLN A 149 -3.74 -9.25 -13.79
N HIS A 150 -3.17 -8.07 -13.54
CA HIS A 150 -2.37 -7.35 -14.53
C HIS A 150 -0.86 -7.39 -14.26
N ALA A 151 -0.45 -7.68 -13.03
CA ALA A 151 0.95 -7.91 -12.69
C ALA A 151 1.53 -9.08 -13.51
N GLN A 152 2.61 -8.81 -14.25
CA GLN A 152 3.29 -9.78 -15.11
C GLN A 152 4.61 -10.25 -14.50
N ASN A 153 5.30 -9.38 -13.75
CA ASN A 153 6.55 -9.69 -13.09
C ASN A 153 6.28 -10.47 -11.80
N PRO A 154 7.01 -11.58 -11.56
CA PRO A 154 6.85 -12.38 -10.34
C PRO A 154 6.95 -11.60 -9.03
N SER A 155 7.76 -10.54 -8.97
CA SER A 155 7.92 -9.69 -7.78
C SER A 155 6.68 -8.84 -7.51
N TYR A 156 6.06 -8.27 -8.55
CA TYR A 156 4.79 -7.56 -8.40
C TYR A 156 3.63 -8.51 -8.10
N GLN A 157 3.61 -9.72 -8.67
CA GLN A 157 2.66 -10.75 -8.27
C GLN A 157 2.85 -11.15 -6.80
N ALA A 158 4.08 -11.34 -6.35
CA ALA A 158 4.37 -11.64 -4.94
C ALA A 158 3.90 -10.50 -4.03
N LEU A 159 4.14 -9.23 -4.42
CA LEU A 159 3.68 -8.06 -3.68
C LEU A 159 2.16 -8.06 -3.50
N GLY A 160 1.43 -8.34 -4.58
CA GLY A 160 -0.03 -8.32 -4.55
C GLY A 160 -0.62 -9.44 -3.69
N HIS A 161 -0.12 -10.67 -3.81
CA HIS A 161 -0.54 -11.78 -2.94
C HIS A 161 -0.20 -11.52 -1.47
N PHE A 162 1.04 -11.12 -1.18
CA PHE A 162 1.45 -10.82 0.18
C PHE A 162 0.61 -9.71 0.82
N SER A 163 0.27 -8.67 0.06
CA SER A 163 -0.57 -7.57 0.55
C SER A 163 -2.00 -8.01 0.82
N GLN A 164 -2.55 -8.89 -0.01
CA GLN A 164 -3.86 -9.50 0.20
C GLN A 164 -3.88 -10.34 1.49
N ASP A 165 -2.86 -11.18 1.68
CA ASP A 165 -2.74 -12.04 2.86
C ASP A 165 -2.54 -11.20 4.12
N LEU A 166 -1.66 -10.19 4.09
CA LEU A 166 -1.45 -9.29 5.22
C LEU A 166 -2.74 -8.61 5.67
N VAL A 167 -3.46 -7.98 4.74
CA VAL A 167 -4.71 -7.27 5.07
C VAL A 167 -5.75 -8.26 5.61
N THR A 168 -5.81 -9.47 5.08
CA THR A 168 -6.69 -10.54 5.59
C THR A 168 -6.33 -10.92 7.03
N THR A 169 -5.06 -11.15 7.33
CA THR A 169 -4.58 -11.49 8.68
C THR A 169 -4.85 -10.36 9.67
N ILE A 170 -4.59 -9.10 9.29
CA ILE A 170 -4.85 -7.95 10.16
C ILE A 170 -6.36 -7.82 10.44
N ASN A 171 -7.21 -7.95 9.42
CA ASN A 171 -8.67 -7.90 9.60
C ASN A 171 -9.14 -8.95 10.61
N GLN A 172 -8.61 -10.18 10.56
CA GLN A 172 -8.93 -11.23 11.52
C GLN A 172 -8.44 -10.88 12.94
N ALA A 173 -7.23 -10.33 13.05
CA ALA A 173 -6.64 -9.98 14.34
C ALA A 173 -7.41 -8.86 15.06
N VAL A 174 -7.74 -7.77 14.37
CA VAL A 174 -8.43 -6.62 15.00
C VAL A 174 -9.91 -6.89 15.31
N GLN A 175 -10.51 -7.91 14.70
CA GLN A 175 -11.89 -8.36 15.00
C GLN A 175 -11.96 -9.33 16.18
N ALA A 176 -10.83 -9.91 16.59
CA ALA A 176 -10.75 -10.84 17.71
C ALA A 176 -10.54 -10.15 19.06
N GLU A 177 -10.26 -8.84 19.07
CA GLU A 177 -10.09 -7.99 20.26
C GLU A 177 -11.38 -7.25 20.64
#